data_AF-A0A9N9KI50-F1
#
_entry.id   AF-A0A9N9KI50-F1
#
_cell.length_a   1.000
_cell.length_b   1.000
_cell.length_c   1.000
_cell.angle_alpha   90.00
_cell.angle_beta   90.00
_cell.angle_gamma   90.00
#
_symmetry.space_group_name_H-M   'P 1'
#
loop_
_entity.id
_entity.type
_entity.pdbx_description
1 polymer ?
#
loop_
_entity_poly.entity_id
_entity_poly.type
_entity_poly.pdbx_seq_one_letter_code
_entity_poly.pdbx_strand_id
1 'polypeptide(L)'
;NTKEIHGALQGTQQQHTSYQNKQPTPICQAPKKLQQTLQICNSMFPETTINTTLTRIARNIKNQTAKNQHIKNCIERRYQNFQNNTSKMIKSILKKYTDPVILHNIRTHDNIITEPDEIKTAIQEHFKNWTKLNPTQTELWQEWANEYKPIQTIDSTWYDTTTTEIILTELENIIKEAPNTKATGPSKISNEMLKHLGPQAKLM
;
A
#
# COMPACT_ATOMS: atom_id res chain seq x y z
N ASN A 1 -48.06 -36.71 -39.90
CA ASN A 1 -47.38 -37.81 -39.19
C ASN A 1 -47.30 -37.46 -37.72
N THR A 2 -48.37 -37.47 -36.93
CA THR A 2 -49.38 -38.53 -36.72
C THR A 2 -48.72 -39.87 -36.38
N LYS A 3 -48.58 -40.17 -35.08
CA LYS A 3 -49.27 -41.30 -34.45
C LYS A 3 -49.14 -41.21 -32.92
N GLU A 4 -50.29 -40.91 -32.32
CA GLU A 4 -50.67 -41.16 -30.94
C GLU A 4 -50.78 -42.66 -30.65
N ILE A 5 -50.59 -43.04 -29.38
CA ILE A 5 -51.43 -44.00 -28.63
C ILE A 5 -51.02 -43.82 -27.15
N HIS A 6 -51.69 -43.04 -26.30
CA HIS A 6 -53.03 -43.15 -25.70
C HIS A 6 -53.32 -44.49 -24.99
N GLY A 7 -53.57 -44.40 -23.68
CA GLY A 7 -54.25 -45.39 -22.85
C GLY A 7 -53.64 -45.53 -21.45
N ALA A 8 -54.37 -45.54 -20.34
CA ALA A 8 -55.72 -45.15 -19.99
C ALA A 8 -55.76 -45.10 -18.44
N LEU A 9 -56.66 -44.28 -17.93
CA LEU A 9 -56.92 -43.97 -16.54
C LEU A 9 -57.63 -45.12 -15.77
N GLN A 10 -57.60 -44.98 -14.45
CA GLN A 10 -58.58 -45.45 -13.43
C GLN A 10 -58.41 -46.87 -12.84
N GLY A 11 -57.98 -46.88 -11.57
CA GLY A 11 -58.84 -47.15 -10.42
C GLY A 11 -59.34 -48.59 -10.22
N THR A 12 -58.97 -49.19 -9.08
CA THR A 12 -59.84 -50.14 -8.37
C THR A 12 -59.41 -50.27 -6.90
N GLN A 13 -60.41 -50.22 -6.02
CA GLN A 13 -60.31 -50.27 -4.57
C GLN A 13 -60.00 -51.69 -4.06
N GLN A 14 -59.22 -51.71 -2.98
CA GLN A 14 -59.30 -52.56 -1.78
C GLN A 14 -59.85 -53.99 -1.88
N GLN A 15 -59.00 -54.94 -1.47
CA GLN A 15 -59.45 -56.11 -0.70
C GLN A 15 -58.58 -56.27 0.56
N HIS A 16 -59.23 -56.16 1.71
CA HIS A 16 -58.73 -56.54 3.03
C HIS A 16 -58.55 -58.08 3.07
N THR A 17 -57.38 -58.56 3.47
CA THR A 17 -57.23 -59.94 3.97
C THR A 17 -56.39 -59.96 5.25
N SER A 18 -57.11 -60.25 6.34
CA SER A 18 -56.73 -60.92 7.59
C SER A 18 -55.28 -60.81 8.11
N TYR A 19 -55.14 -60.05 9.20
CA TYR A 19 -54.08 -60.23 10.18
C TYR A 19 -54.16 -61.64 10.80
N GLN A 20 -53.08 -62.41 10.70
CA GLN A 20 -52.79 -63.52 11.61
C GLN A 20 -51.44 -63.29 12.27
N ASN A 21 -51.49 -63.18 13.60
CA ASN A 21 -50.37 -63.04 14.54
C ASN A 21 -49.31 -64.13 14.30
N LYS A 22 -48.08 -63.73 13.95
CA LYS A 22 -46.88 -64.55 14.17
C LYS A 22 -46.15 -64.02 15.40
N GLN A 23 -46.07 -64.84 16.43
CA GLN A 23 -45.29 -64.61 17.65
C GLN A 23 -43.81 -64.37 17.30
N PRO A 24 -43.11 -63.40 17.94
CA PRO A 24 -41.70 -63.17 17.68
C PRO A 24 -40.83 -64.24 18.34
N THR A 25 -39.98 -64.87 17.53
CA THR A 25 -38.93 -65.83 17.93
C THR A 25 -37.89 -65.14 18.83
N PRO A 26 -37.30 -65.80 19.84
CA PRO A 26 -36.35 -65.16 20.76
C PRO A 26 -35.07 -64.74 20.04
N ILE A 27 -34.70 -63.48 20.23
CA ILE A 27 -33.48 -62.86 19.73
C ILE A 27 -32.27 -63.58 20.37
N CYS A 28 -31.45 -64.24 19.55
CA CYS A 28 -30.19 -64.84 19.96
C CYS A 28 -29.25 -63.74 20.48
N GLN A 29 -28.79 -63.88 21.72
CA GLN A 29 -27.90 -62.92 22.36
C GLN A 29 -26.55 -62.89 21.64
N ALA A 30 -26.13 -61.73 21.16
CA ALA A 30 -24.78 -61.53 20.63
C ALA A 30 -23.73 -61.98 21.67
N PRO A 31 -22.64 -62.66 21.27
CA PRO A 31 -21.67 -63.19 22.23
C PRO A 31 -21.07 -62.04 23.06
N LYS A 32 -21.12 -62.17 24.40
CA LYS A 32 -20.66 -61.17 25.38
C LYS A 32 -19.26 -60.60 25.09
N LYS A 33 -18.41 -61.38 24.40
CA LYS A 33 -17.09 -60.96 23.90
C LYS A 33 -17.16 -59.76 22.94
N LEU A 34 -18.12 -59.73 22.01
CA LEU A 34 -18.32 -58.62 21.07
C LEU A 34 -18.79 -57.34 21.78
N GLN A 35 -19.68 -57.48 22.77
CA GLN A 35 -20.15 -56.34 23.56
C GLN A 35 -19.06 -55.77 24.46
N GLN A 36 -18.25 -56.63 25.08
CA GLN A 36 -17.07 -56.19 25.83
C GLN A 36 -16.04 -55.49 24.91
N THR A 37 -15.78 -56.00 23.71
CA THR A 37 -14.87 -55.33 22.77
C THR A 37 -15.42 -53.98 22.29
N LEU A 38 -16.72 -53.85 22.02
CA LEU A 38 -17.36 -52.59 21.68
C LEU A 38 -17.26 -51.57 22.83
N GLN A 39 -17.48 -52.02 24.06
CA GLN A 39 -17.41 -51.19 25.26
C GLN A 39 -15.98 -50.74 25.58
N ILE A 40 -14.99 -51.61 25.35
CA ILE A 40 -13.56 -51.26 25.45
C ILE A 40 -13.19 -50.24 24.37
N CYS A 41 -13.57 -50.44 23.11
CA CYS A 41 -13.31 -49.48 22.03
C CYS A 41 -13.95 -48.10 22.29
N ASN A 42 -15.18 -48.07 22.81
CA ASN A 42 -15.88 -46.83 23.18
C ASN A 42 -15.24 -46.13 24.39
N SER A 43 -14.65 -46.89 25.32
CA SER A 43 -13.91 -46.34 26.46
C SER A 43 -12.52 -45.83 26.09
N MET A 44 -11.91 -46.40 25.03
CA MET A 44 -10.58 -46.04 24.54
C MET A 44 -10.62 -44.76 23.70
N PHE A 45 -11.75 -44.47 23.04
CA PHE A 45 -11.98 -43.22 22.31
C PHE A 45 -13.44 -42.75 22.46
N PRO A 46 -13.79 -41.97 23.50
CA PRO A 46 -15.15 -41.47 23.67
C PRO A 46 -15.51 -40.51 22.53
N GLU A 47 -16.74 -40.62 21.98
CA GLU A 47 -17.23 -39.82 20.86
C GLU A 47 -17.10 -38.30 21.09
N THR A 48 -17.12 -37.85 22.35
CA THR A 48 -16.89 -36.46 22.75
C THR A 48 -15.45 -35.99 22.43
N THR A 49 -14.44 -36.85 22.59
CA THR A 49 -13.05 -36.57 22.19
C THR A 49 -12.91 -36.55 20.67
N ILE A 50 -13.65 -37.40 19.96
CA ILE A 50 -13.68 -37.41 18.49
C ILE A 50 -14.35 -36.13 17.96
N ASN A 51 -15.49 -35.72 18.50
CA ASN A 51 -16.21 -34.52 18.07
C ASN A 51 -15.46 -33.21 18.38
N THR A 52 -14.79 -33.13 19.54
CA THR A 52 -13.95 -31.97 19.89
C THR A 52 -12.72 -31.87 19.01
N THR A 53 -12.06 -33.00 18.69
CA THR A 53 -10.92 -33.01 17.76
C THR A 53 -11.35 -32.68 16.33
N LEU A 54 -12.48 -33.20 15.85
CA LEU A 54 -13.06 -32.84 14.55
C LEU A 54 -13.39 -31.35 14.45
N THR A 55 -14.01 -30.78 15.49
CA THR A 55 -14.32 -29.34 15.56
C THR A 55 -13.05 -28.49 15.52
N ARG A 56 -12.00 -28.92 16.25
CA ARG A 56 -10.68 -28.27 16.23
C ARG A 56 -10.03 -28.33 14.85
N ILE A 57 -10.11 -29.48 14.18
CA ILE A 57 -9.60 -29.66 12.81
C ILE A 57 -10.36 -28.76 11.83
N ALA A 58 -11.70 -28.77 11.87
CA ALA A 58 -12.53 -27.92 11.02
C ALA A 58 -12.23 -26.42 11.24
N ARG A 59 -12.05 -26.00 12.49
CA ARG A 59 -11.63 -24.64 12.83
C ARG A 59 -10.25 -24.32 12.27
N ASN A 60 -9.29 -25.23 12.37
CA ASN A 60 -7.95 -25.05 11.82
C ASN A 60 -7.99 -24.90 10.29
N ILE A 61 -8.73 -25.76 9.60
CA ILE A 61 -8.94 -25.67 8.15
C ILE A 61 -9.54 -24.31 7.78
N LYS A 62 -10.60 -23.89 8.48
CA LYS A 62 -11.22 -22.57 8.25
C LYS A 62 -10.24 -21.42 8.44
N ASN A 63 -9.42 -21.47 9.50
CA ASN A 63 -8.39 -20.47 9.76
C ASN A 63 -7.32 -20.45 8.66
N GLN A 64 -6.87 -21.63 8.19
CA GLN A 64 -5.90 -21.73 7.11
C GLN A 64 -6.48 -21.20 5.79
N THR A 65 -7.73 -21.53 5.48
CA THR A 65 -8.43 -20.99 4.32
C THR A 65 -8.54 -19.47 4.38
N ALA A 66 -8.93 -18.90 5.52
CA ALA A 66 -9.01 -17.46 5.70
C ALA A 66 -7.64 -16.77 5.55
N LYS A 67 -6.58 -17.36 6.11
CA LYS A 67 -5.20 -16.87 5.93
C LYS A 67 -4.78 -16.90 4.46
N ASN A 68 -5.02 -18.02 3.77
CA ASN A 68 -4.68 -18.16 2.36
C ASN A 68 -5.45 -17.19 1.47
N GLN A 69 -6.74 -16.98 1.75
CA GLN A 69 -7.54 -15.95 1.08
C GLN A 69 -6.97 -14.55 1.33
N HIS A 70 -6.60 -14.23 2.58
CA HIS A 70 -6.00 -12.94 2.91
C HIS A 70 -4.67 -12.72 2.17
N ILE A 71 -3.81 -13.74 2.07
CA ILE A 71 -2.56 -13.68 1.32
C ILE A 71 -2.84 -13.43 -0.17
N LYS A 72 -3.77 -14.17 -0.77
CA LYS A 72 -4.17 -13.99 -2.17
C LYS A 72 -4.68 -12.57 -2.43
N ASN A 73 -5.55 -12.05 -1.57
CA ASN A 73 -6.06 -10.69 -1.68
C ASN A 73 -4.94 -9.63 -1.57
N CYS A 74 -3.95 -9.87 -0.70
CA CYS A 74 -2.78 -8.99 -0.59
C CYS A 74 -1.90 -9.02 -1.85
N ILE A 75 -1.75 -10.18 -2.49
CA ILE A 75 -1.01 -10.31 -3.76
C ILE A 75 -1.75 -9.57 -4.87
N GLU A 76 -3.05 -9.80 -5.02
CA GLU A 76 -3.86 -9.13 -6.05
C GLU A 76 -3.83 -7.62 -5.86
N ARG A 77 -4.05 -7.13 -4.64
CA ARG A 77 -3.95 -5.69 -4.32
C ARG A 77 -2.58 -5.12 -4.66
N ARG A 78 -1.50 -5.88 -4.49
CA ARG A 78 -0.15 -5.44 -4.87
C ARG A 78 -0.02 -5.33 -6.39
N TYR A 79 -0.54 -6.29 -7.14
CA TYR A 79 -0.55 -6.24 -8.61
C TYR A 79 -1.37 -5.07 -9.15
N GLN A 80 -2.54 -4.82 -8.57
CA GLN A 80 -3.36 -3.65 -8.89
C GLN A 80 -2.65 -2.33 -8.56
N ASN A 81 -1.96 -2.24 -7.41
CA ASN A 81 -1.14 -1.07 -7.09
C ASN A 81 0.03 -0.93 -8.05
N PHE A 82 0.66 -2.02 -8.51
CA PHE A 82 1.75 -1.96 -9.47
C PHE A 82 1.31 -1.30 -10.80
N GLN A 83 0.15 -1.69 -11.32
CA GLN A 83 -0.41 -1.15 -12.56
C GLN A 83 -0.96 0.28 -12.40
N ASN A 84 -1.73 0.53 -11.34
CA ASN A 84 -2.54 1.75 -11.24
C ASN A 84 -1.94 2.83 -10.32
N ASN A 85 -1.09 2.46 -9.36
CA ASN A 85 -0.54 3.39 -8.36
C ASN A 85 0.76 2.88 -7.74
N THR A 86 1.85 2.95 -8.51
CA THR A 86 3.17 2.44 -8.10
C THR A 86 3.67 3.11 -6.82
N SER A 87 3.32 4.38 -6.59
CA SER A 87 3.64 5.11 -5.36
C SER A 87 3.08 4.45 -4.11
N LYS A 88 1.84 3.95 -4.15
CA LYS A 88 1.21 3.24 -3.03
C LYS A 88 1.89 1.90 -2.75
N MET A 89 2.32 1.20 -3.80
CA MET A 89 3.12 -0.02 -3.67
C MET A 89 4.49 0.28 -3.00
N ILE A 90 5.22 1.28 -3.50
CA ILE A 90 6.53 1.68 -2.97
C ILE A 90 6.41 2.07 -1.49
N LYS A 91 5.43 2.91 -1.12
CA LYS A 91 5.17 3.27 0.28
C LYS A 91 4.95 2.03 1.16
N SER A 92 4.17 1.05 0.69
CA SER A 92 3.92 -0.20 1.41
C SER A 92 5.18 -1.06 1.57
N ILE A 93 6.01 -1.18 0.53
CA ILE A 93 7.26 -1.97 0.57
C ILE A 93 8.26 -1.35 1.55
N LEU A 94 8.43 -0.03 1.47
CA LEU A 94 9.35 0.71 2.33
C LEU A 94 8.82 0.89 3.76
N LYS A 95 7.61 0.39 4.07
CA LYS A 95 6.88 0.68 5.31
C LYS A 95 6.81 2.18 5.62
N LYS A 96 6.78 3.01 4.58
CA LYS A 96 6.76 4.46 4.66
C LYS A 96 5.31 4.91 4.78
N TYR A 97 4.83 4.95 6.01
CA TYR A 97 3.57 5.58 6.37
C TYR A 97 3.88 6.99 6.85
N THR A 98 3.32 7.97 6.17
CA THR A 98 3.31 9.35 6.64
C THR A 98 1.93 9.58 7.21
N ASP A 99 1.81 9.63 8.53
CA ASP A 99 0.57 10.06 9.14
C ASP A 99 0.36 11.53 8.76
N PRO A 100 -0.76 11.87 8.10
CA PRO A 100 -1.02 13.25 7.77
C PRO A 100 -1.14 14.02 9.09
N VAL A 101 -0.35 15.08 9.23
CA VAL A 101 -0.50 16.01 10.35
C VAL A 101 -1.79 16.80 10.08
N ILE A 102 -2.84 16.44 10.82
CA ILE A 102 -4.13 17.13 10.78
C ILE A 102 -4.25 17.92 12.08
N LEU A 103 -4.34 19.23 11.96
CA LEU A 103 -4.55 20.13 13.08
C LEU A 103 -6.05 20.41 13.20
N HIS A 104 -6.67 19.92 14.27
CA HIS A 104 -8.09 20.14 14.55
C HIS A 104 -8.37 21.46 15.26
N ASN A 105 -7.38 21.97 16.00
CA ASN A 105 -7.44 23.27 16.63
C ASN A 105 -6.03 23.85 16.82
N ILE A 106 -5.96 25.17 16.93
CA ILE A 106 -4.76 25.89 17.34
C ILE A 106 -5.08 26.63 18.61
N ARG A 107 -4.33 26.36 19.68
CA ARG A 107 -4.46 27.06 20.95
C ARG A 107 -3.44 28.21 21.01
N THR A 108 -3.95 29.42 21.02
CA THR A 108 -3.20 30.65 21.32
C THR A 108 -3.35 30.97 22.82
N HIS A 109 -2.65 32.00 23.32
CA HIS A 109 -2.72 32.42 24.72
C HIS A 109 -4.17 32.71 25.18
N ASP A 110 -4.94 33.40 24.34
CA ASP A 110 -6.28 33.88 24.70
C ASP A 110 -7.43 33.13 24.02
N ASN A 111 -7.16 32.42 22.92
CA ASN A 111 -8.20 31.86 22.04
C ASN A 111 -7.86 30.46 21.52
N ILE A 112 -8.90 29.71 21.13
CA ILE A 112 -8.80 28.41 20.44
C ILE A 112 -9.43 28.55 19.06
N ILE A 113 -8.60 28.45 18.02
CA ILE A 113 -9.03 28.47 16.62
C ILE A 113 -9.45 27.05 16.26
N THR A 114 -10.72 26.86 15.87
CA THR A 114 -11.28 25.55 15.50
C THR A 114 -11.73 25.50 14.04
N GLU A 115 -11.98 26.66 13.43
CA GLU A 115 -12.44 26.75 12.04
C GLU A 115 -11.29 26.40 11.05
N PRO A 116 -11.51 25.50 10.07
CA PRO A 116 -10.44 25.01 9.19
C PRO A 116 -9.72 26.10 8.37
N ASP A 117 -10.47 27.10 7.88
CA ASP A 117 -9.91 28.20 7.09
C ASP A 117 -9.07 29.14 7.95
N GLU A 118 -9.50 29.37 9.19
CA GLU A 118 -8.75 30.16 10.17
C GLU A 118 -7.48 29.43 10.62
N ILE A 119 -7.56 28.11 10.85
CA ILE A 119 -6.40 27.26 11.15
C ILE A 119 -5.36 27.37 10.03
N LYS A 120 -5.78 27.27 8.77
CA LYS A 120 -4.88 27.39 7.61
C LYS A 120 -4.20 28.76 7.56
N THR A 121 -4.97 29.83 7.75
CA THR A 121 -4.44 31.20 7.73
C THR A 121 -3.45 31.43 8.88
N ALA A 122 -3.79 31.01 10.10
CA ALA A 122 -2.94 31.13 11.28
C ALA A 122 -1.62 30.35 11.12
N ILE A 123 -1.64 29.16 10.51
CA ILE A 123 -0.44 28.38 10.20
C ILE A 123 0.46 29.13 9.21
N GLN A 124 -0.12 29.65 8.13
CA GLN A 124 0.63 30.40 7.12
C GLN A 124 1.30 31.63 7.72
N GLU A 125 0.57 32.41 8.53
CA GLU A 125 1.10 33.58 9.22
C GLU A 125 2.19 33.21 10.22
N HIS A 126 1.99 32.16 11.02
CA HIS A 126 2.98 31.66 11.96
C HIS A 126 4.29 31.31 11.25
N PHE A 127 4.25 30.50 10.18
CA PHE A 127 5.48 30.10 9.49
C PHE A 127 6.11 31.22 8.66
N LYS A 128 5.31 32.17 8.16
CA LYS A 128 5.84 33.37 7.50
C LYS A 128 6.63 34.24 8.47
N ASN A 129 6.18 34.33 9.72
CA ASN A 129 6.78 35.19 10.73
C ASN A 129 7.67 34.44 11.75
N TRP A 130 7.75 33.11 11.64
CA TRP A 130 8.50 32.23 12.55
C TRP A 130 9.99 32.55 12.55
N THR A 131 10.54 32.89 11.38
CA THR A 131 11.94 33.30 11.29
C THR A 131 12.06 34.73 11.77
N LYS A 132 12.83 34.93 12.85
CA LYS A 132 13.29 36.26 13.25
C LYS A 132 14.02 36.89 12.06
N LEU A 133 13.68 38.14 11.73
CA LEU A 133 14.47 38.95 10.82
C LEU A 133 15.93 38.90 11.29
N ASN A 134 16.86 38.54 10.39
CA ASN A 134 18.28 38.58 10.68
C ASN A 134 18.84 39.89 10.11
N PRO A 135 18.74 41.02 10.84
CA PRO A 135 19.32 42.28 10.36
C PRO A 135 20.84 42.12 10.23
N THR A 136 21.40 42.72 9.19
CA THR A 136 22.86 42.76 9.01
C THR A 136 23.49 43.44 10.23
N GLN A 137 24.20 42.69 11.05
CA GLN A 137 24.85 43.22 12.25
C GLN A 137 26.13 43.95 11.84
N THR A 138 26.00 45.26 11.62
CA THR A 138 27.10 46.15 11.19
C THR A 138 28.25 46.21 12.20
N GLU A 139 27.98 45.95 13.47
CA GLU A 139 29.00 45.84 14.52
C GLU A 139 29.95 44.66 14.27
N LEU A 140 29.41 43.49 13.91
CA LEU A 140 30.23 42.31 13.58
C LEU A 140 31.02 42.53 12.29
N TRP A 141 30.48 43.28 11.33
CA TRP A 141 31.20 43.58 10.09
C TRP A 141 32.57 44.22 10.35
N GLN A 142 32.73 45.02 11.41
CA GLN A 142 34.03 45.60 11.76
C GLN A 142 35.09 44.54 12.11
N GLU A 143 34.70 43.45 12.77
CA GLU A 143 35.59 42.32 13.09
C GLU A 143 36.01 41.57 11.82
N TRP A 144 35.05 41.33 10.91
CA TRP A 144 35.28 40.60 9.67
C TRP A 144 35.92 41.44 8.57
N ALA A 145 35.82 42.77 8.62
CA ALA A 145 36.30 43.66 7.56
C ALA A 145 37.78 43.47 7.25
N ASN A 146 38.59 43.07 8.23
CA ASN A 146 40.00 42.78 8.02
C ASN A 146 40.23 41.44 7.30
N GLU A 147 39.45 40.40 7.61
CA GLU A 147 39.55 39.07 6.98
C GLU A 147 39.10 39.08 5.52
N TYR A 148 38.16 39.95 5.18
CA TYR A 148 37.68 40.12 3.79
C TYR A 148 38.52 41.11 2.97
N LYS A 149 39.65 41.61 3.49
CA LYS A 149 40.57 42.42 2.68
C LYS A 149 41.20 41.57 1.58
N PRO A 150 41.40 42.12 0.37
CA PRO A 150 42.12 41.42 -0.68
C PRO A 150 43.51 40.99 -0.20
N ILE A 151 43.82 39.71 -0.39
CA ILE A 151 45.11 39.15 -0.02
C ILE A 151 46.15 39.63 -1.05
N GLN A 152 47.24 40.27 -0.60
CA GLN A 152 48.25 40.87 -1.49
C GLN A 152 48.98 39.86 -2.39
N THR A 153 48.99 38.58 -2.01
CA THR A 153 49.59 37.51 -2.81
C THR A 153 48.71 37.09 -3.98
N ILE A 154 47.44 37.48 -3.98
CA ILE A 154 46.48 37.15 -5.03
C ILE A 154 46.46 38.33 -6.00
N ASP A 155 46.87 38.08 -7.22
CA ASP A 155 46.81 39.05 -8.30
C ASP A 155 45.34 39.22 -8.73
N SER A 156 44.84 40.46 -8.77
CA SER A 156 43.45 40.73 -9.18
C SER A 156 43.18 40.28 -10.61
N THR A 157 44.21 40.26 -11.46
CA THR A 157 44.08 39.86 -12.88
C THR A 157 43.69 38.39 -13.06
N TRP A 158 43.90 37.54 -12.05
CA TRP A 158 43.48 36.13 -12.09
C TRP A 158 41.97 35.96 -12.21
N TYR A 159 41.19 36.94 -11.75
CA TYR A 159 39.74 36.91 -11.79
C TYR A 159 39.15 37.71 -12.95
N ASP A 160 39.97 38.36 -13.77
CA ASP A 160 39.47 39.16 -14.91
C ASP A 160 38.60 38.29 -15.82
N THR A 161 39.02 37.05 -16.08
CA THR A 161 38.26 36.05 -16.86
C THR A 161 36.98 35.57 -16.19
N THR A 162 36.85 35.71 -14.87
CA THR A 162 35.62 35.34 -14.14
C THR A 162 34.60 36.48 -14.20
N THR A 163 35.07 37.72 -14.38
CA THR A 163 34.24 38.92 -14.40
C THR A 163 33.87 39.35 -15.82
N THR A 164 34.49 38.76 -16.84
CA THR A 164 34.11 38.99 -18.24
C THR A 164 32.69 38.49 -18.52
N GLU A 165 31.94 39.27 -19.30
CA GLU A 165 30.61 38.88 -19.76
C GLU A 165 30.69 37.61 -20.62
N ILE A 166 29.76 36.68 -20.38
CA ILE A 166 29.66 35.44 -21.15
C ILE A 166 29.17 35.76 -22.56
N ILE A 167 29.94 35.35 -23.58
CA ILE A 167 29.61 35.60 -24.97
C ILE A 167 28.68 34.49 -25.49
N LEU A 168 27.64 34.85 -26.27
CA LEU A 168 26.69 33.87 -26.80
C LEU A 168 27.37 32.78 -27.66
N THR A 169 28.39 33.13 -28.43
CA THR A 169 29.15 32.19 -29.27
C THR A 169 29.94 31.18 -28.44
N GLU A 170 30.51 31.62 -27.31
CA GLU A 170 31.18 30.74 -26.35
C GLU A 170 30.19 29.72 -25.78
N LEU A 171 29.02 30.19 -25.34
CA LEU A 171 27.96 29.33 -24.82
C LEU A 171 27.47 28.31 -25.86
N GLU A 172 27.28 28.74 -27.12
CA GLU A 172 26.91 27.84 -28.22
C GLU A 172 27.97 26.76 -28.47
N ASN A 173 29.25 27.11 -28.39
CA ASN A 173 30.33 26.16 -28.57
C ASN A 173 30.37 25.14 -27.42
N ILE A 174 30.22 25.60 -26.17
CA ILE A 174 30.14 24.73 -24.99
C ILE A 174 28.96 23.75 -25.12
N ILE A 175 27.78 24.22 -25.56
CA ILE A 175 26.61 23.35 -25.76
C ILE A 175 26.88 22.30 -26.85
N LYS A 176 27.54 22.69 -27.95
CA LYS A 176 27.91 21.74 -29.04
C LYS A 176 28.91 20.68 -28.55
N GLU A 177 29.89 21.08 -27.76
CA GLU A 177 30.95 20.21 -27.22
C GLU A 177 30.47 19.33 -26.05
N ALA A 178 29.35 19.68 -25.42
CA ALA A 178 28.80 18.93 -24.29
C ALA A 178 28.68 17.42 -24.61
N PRO A 179 29.08 16.50 -23.73
CA PRO A 179 29.07 15.08 -24.04
C PRO A 179 27.65 14.53 -24.19
N ASN A 180 27.44 13.68 -25.19
CA ASN A 180 26.16 12.96 -25.36
C ASN A 180 26.04 11.83 -24.33
N THR A 181 24.83 11.31 -24.17
CA THR A 181 24.42 10.16 -23.35
C THR A 181 24.78 10.25 -21.87
N LYS A 182 24.93 11.47 -21.35
CA LYS A 182 25.08 11.71 -19.92
C LYS A 182 23.75 11.55 -19.20
N ALA A 183 23.83 11.11 -17.96
CA ALA A 183 22.66 11.02 -17.08
C ALA A 183 22.07 12.43 -16.89
N THR A 184 20.75 12.53 -17.05
CA THR A 184 20.04 13.79 -16.85
C THR A 184 19.89 14.08 -15.36
N GLY A 185 19.97 15.37 -15.02
CA GLY A 185 19.69 15.84 -13.66
C GLY A 185 18.19 15.75 -13.31
N PRO A 186 17.78 16.29 -12.15
CA PRO A 186 16.38 16.29 -11.71
C PRO A 186 15.40 16.94 -12.70
N SER A 187 15.87 17.88 -13.53
CA SER A 187 15.08 18.51 -14.60
C SER A 187 14.76 17.59 -15.76
N LYS A 188 15.45 16.44 -15.88
CA LYS A 188 15.35 15.47 -16.99
C LYS A 188 15.70 16.04 -18.37
N ILE A 189 16.36 17.20 -18.43
CA ILE A 189 16.84 17.81 -19.67
C ILE A 189 18.20 17.19 -20.01
N SER A 190 18.36 16.68 -21.23
CA SER A 190 19.61 16.08 -21.70
C SER A 190 20.42 17.03 -22.57
N ASN A 191 21.72 16.75 -22.72
CA ASN A 191 22.60 17.57 -23.56
C ASN A 191 22.17 17.52 -25.03
N GLU A 192 21.65 16.39 -25.50
CA GLU A 192 21.08 16.24 -26.84
C GLU A 192 19.89 17.17 -27.05
N MET A 193 19.02 17.32 -26.05
CA MET A 193 17.91 18.26 -26.11
C MET A 193 18.42 19.69 -26.28
N LEU A 194 19.45 20.09 -25.53
CA LEU A 194 20.07 21.42 -25.61
C LEU A 194 20.72 21.68 -26.98
N LYS A 195 21.40 20.67 -27.54
CA LYS A 195 22.04 20.74 -28.87
C LYS A 195 21.03 20.91 -30.01
N HIS A 196 19.86 20.28 -29.88
CA HIS A 196 18.82 20.28 -30.91
C HIS A 196 17.73 21.34 -30.71
N LEU A 197 17.94 22.32 -29.81
CA LEU A 197 17.01 23.44 -29.65
C LEU A 197 16.84 24.25 -30.94
N GLY A 198 15.60 24.60 -31.25
CA GLY A 198 15.27 25.51 -32.35
C GLY A 198 15.65 26.96 -32.04
N PRO A 199 15.73 27.83 -33.06
CA PRO A 199 16.19 29.22 -32.92
C PRO A 199 15.35 30.05 -31.93
N GLN A 200 14.03 29.81 -31.88
CA GLN A 200 13.12 30.49 -30.94
C GLN A 200 13.40 30.12 -29.47
N ALA A 201 13.82 28.88 -29.21
CA ALA A 201 14.14 28.41 -27.86
C ALA A 201 15.56 28.81 -27.41
N LYS A 202 16.42 29.28 -28.33
CA LYS A 202 17.78 29.75 -28.04
C LYS A 202 17.84 31.25 -27.70
N LEU A 203 16.77 32.00 -27.95
CA LEU A 203 16.67 33.45 -27.78
C LEU A 203 15.85 33.88 -26.55
N MET A 204 15.23 32.93 -25.83
CA MET A 204 14.56 33.13 -24.54
C MET A 204 15.56 32.94 -23.40
#